data_AF-B7N6N4-F1
#
_entry.id   AF-B7N6N4-F1
#
_cell.length_a   1.000
_cell.length_b   1.000
_cell.length_c   1.000
_cell.angle_alpha   90.00
_cell.angle_beta   90.00
_cell.angle_gamma   90.00
#
_symmetry.space_group_name_H-M   'P 1'
#
loop_
_entity.id
_entity.type
_entity.pdbx_description
1 polymer ?
#
loop_
_entity_poly.entity_id
_entity_poly.type
_entity_poly.pdbx_seq_one_letter_code
_entity_poly.pdbx_strand_id
1 'polypeptide(L)'
;MFYKVNESSYEFKNSSIGGAPQILKIYEHLSSQKLGVLWKNRMDSEPNIYLSGRRLTNYGPRDMWILDPEKLITYNPLKSNPDKEVINQFI
;
A
#
# COMPACT_ATOMS: atom_id res chain seq x y z
N MET A 1 -28.61 -0.48 16.77
CA MET A 1 -27.52 -0.98 17.64
C MET A 1 -26.29 -0.16 17.31
N PHE A 2 -25.89 0.76 18.20
CA PHE A 2 -24.73 1.61 17.97
C PHE A 2 -23.49 0.93 18.55
N TYR A 3 -22.48 0.69 17.72
CA TYR A 3 -21.20 0.15 18.17
C TYR A 3 -20.44 1.24 18.92
N LYS A 4 -19.91 0.92 20.11
CA LYS A 4 -18.90 1.75 20.78
C LYS A 4 -17.66 1.75 19.89
N VAL A 5 -17.43 2.84 19.17
CA VAL A 5 -16.18 3.09 18.47
C VAL A 5 -15.15 3.49 19.53
N ASN A 6 -13.97 2.87 19.47
CA ASN A 6 -12.93 3.15 20.43
C ASN A 6 -12.44 4.60 20.27
N GLU A 7 -12.24 5.32 21.39
CA GLU A 7 -11.87 6.75 21.36
C GLU A 7 -10.46 6.98 20.79
N SER A 8 -9.58 6.00 20.96
CA SER A 8 -8.23 6.00 20.40
C SER A 8 -8.19 5.23 19.08
N SER A 9 -8.19 5.96 17.97
CA SER A 9 -8.08 5.39 16.61
C SER A 9 -6.76 4.62 16.38
N TYR A 10 -5.76 4.82 17.25
CA TYR A 10 -4.43 4.22 17.11
C TYR A 10 -4.19 3.00 17.99
N GLU A 11 -5.07 2.71 18.96
CA GLU A 11 -4.90 1.59 19.91
C GLU A 11 -4.72 0.25 19.18
N PHE A 12 -5.36 0.13 18.03
CA PHE A 12 -5.40 -1.08 17.21
C PHE A 12 -4.73 -0.91 15.84
N LYS A 13 -3.86 0.11 15.69
CA LYS A 13 -3.19 0.40 14.41
C LYS A 13 -2.51 -0.81 13.76
N ASN A 14 -2.07 -1.75 14.58
CA ASN A 14 -1.38 -2.97 14.16
C ASN A 14 -2.16 -4.27 14.44
N SER A 15 -3.38 -4.20 15.02
CA SER A 15 -4.03 -5.38 15.60
C SER A 15 -5.11 -6.03 14.73
N SER A 16 -5.57 -5.40 13.64
CA SER A 16 -6.72 -5.89 12.87
C SER A 16 -6.44 -6.30 11.42
N ILE A 17 -5.32 -5.86 10.82
CA ILE A 17 -5.02 -6.17 9.42
C ILE A 17 -4.07 -7.38 9.38
N GLY A 18 -4.64 -8.59 9.34
CA GLY A 18 -3.88 -9.85 9.30
C GLY A 18 -3.11 -10.11 7.99
N GLY A 19 -3.11 -9.18 7.03
CA GLY A 19 -2.58 -9.36 5.68
C GLY A 19 -2.22 -8.03 5.01
N ALA A 20 -1.60 -8.07 3.83
CA ALA A 20 -1.37 -6.86 3.06
C ALA A 20 -2.70 -6.27 2.54
N PRO A 21 -2.92 -4.95 2.65
CA PRO A 21 -4.17 -4.33 2.20
C PRO A 21 -4.29 -4.41 0.67
N GLN A 22 -5.53 -4.41 0.20
CA GLN A 22 -5.84 -4.42 -1.23
C GLN A 22 -6.32 -3.03 -1.64
N ILE A 23 -5.59 -2.38 -2.53
CA ILE A 23 -5.83 -0.98 -2.88
C ILE A 23 -6.21 -0.86 -4.34
N LEU A 24 -7.33 -0.19 -4.58
CA LEU A 24 -7.79 0.23 -5.88
C LEU A 24 -7.83 1.75 -5.89
N LYS A 25 -7.11 2.37 -6.83
CA LYS A 25 -7.19 3.81 -7.04
C LYS A 25 -8.22 4.10 -8.13
N ILE A 26 -9.26 4.84 -7.74
CA ILE A 26 -10.34 5.27 -8.62
C ILE A 26 -10.01 6.67 -9.14
N TYR A 27 -10.14 6.86 -10.43
CA TYR A 27 -9.96 8.14 -11.09
C TYR A 27 -11.27 8.50 -11.79
N GLU A 28 -11.67 9.77 -11.75
CA GLU A 28 -12.94 10.23 -12.32
C GLU A 28 -12.99 10.06 -13.85
N HIS A 29 -11.85 10.28 -14.52
CA HIS A 29 -11.76 10.28 -15.98
C HIS A 29 -10.68 9.32 -16.52
N LEU A 30 -10.16 8.43 -15.68
CA LEU A 30 -9.16 7.42 -16.08
C LEU A 30 -9.56 6.04 -15.59
N SER A 31 -8.99 5.00 -16.20
CA SER A 31 -9.18 3.63 -15.75
C SER A 31 -8.73 3.46 -14.30
N SER A 32 -9.57 2.82 -13.49
CA SER A 32 -9.19 2.43 -12.13
C SER A 32 -8.04 1.45 -12.17
N GLN A 33 -7.04 1.63 -11.30
CA GLN A 33 -5.85 0.79 -11.28
C GLN A 33 -5.63 0.17 -9.91
N LYS A 34 -5.35 -1.13 -9.89
CA LYS A 34 -4.90 -1.82 -8.67
C LYS A 34 -3.46 -1.43 -8.38
N LEU A 35 -3.18 -1.16 -7.12
CA LEU A 35 -1.82 -0.88 -6.66
C LEU A 35 -1.26 -2.09 -5.92
N GLY A 36 0.04 -2.33 -6.11
CA GLY A 36 0.81 -3.12 -5.15
C GLY A 36 0.95 -2.34 -3.85
N VAL A 37 1.22 -3.05 -2.76
CA VAL A 37 1.49 -2.45 -1.45
C VAL A 37 2.79 -3.03 -0.94
N LEU A 38 3.72 -2.16 -0.55
CA LEU A 38 4.88 -2.57 0.24
C LEU A 38 4.41 -2.87 1.66
N TRP A 39 4.44 -4.13 2.05
CA TRP A 39 3.85 -4.61 3.29
C TRP A 39 4.69 -5.69 3.95
N LYS A 40 4.69 -5.73 5.27
CA LYS A 40 5.34 -6.80 6.05
C LYS A 40 4.26 -7.60 6.79
N ASN A 41 3.98 -8.82 6.32
CA ASN A 41 3.14 -9.74 7.07
C ASN A 41 3.90 -10.38 8.24
N ARG A 42 3.14 -11.01 9.14
CA ARG A 42 3.67 -11.71 10.32
C ARG A 42 4.78 -12.72 10.01
N MET A 43 4.69 -13.40 8.86
CA MET A 43 5.65 -14.44 8.47
C MET A 43 6.82 -13.92 7.63
N ASP A 44 6.81 -12.63 7.26
CA ASP A 44 7.88 -12.06 6.44
C ASP A 44 9.05 -11.58 7.31
N SER A 45 10.26 -11.88 6.88
CA SER A 45 11.48 -11.32 7.48
C SER A 45 11.60 -9.81 7.22
N GLU A 46 11.18 -9.36 6.04
CA GLU A 46 11.32 -8.00 5.52
C GLU A 46 10.04 -7.55 4.77
N PRO A 47 9.83 -6.23 4.55
CA PRO A 47 8.74 -5.76 3.72
C PRO A 47 8.83 -6.31 2.30
N ASN A 48 7.72 -6.81 1.79
CA ASN A 48 7.60 -7.37 0.45
C ASN A 48 6.48 -6.66 -0.32
N ILE A 49 6.51 -6.77 -1.65
CA ILE A 49 5.43 -6.25 -2.48
C ILE A 49 4.29 -7.26 -2.50
N TYR A 50 3.10 -6.80 -2.16
CA TYR A 50 1.86 -7.57 -2.24
C TYR A 50 0.92 -6.95 -3.27
N LEU A 51 0.36 -7.77 -4.15
CA LEU A 51 -0.66 -7.37 -5.11
C LEU A 51 -1.95 -8.12 -4.80
N SER A 52 -3.04 -7.38 -4.53
CA SER A 52 -4.34 -7.97 -4.15
C SER A 52 -4.22 -9.02 -3.03
N GLY A 53 -3.40 -8.73 -2.02
CA GLY A 53 -3.19 -9.59 -0.84
C GLY A 53 -2.26 -10.78 -1.05
N ARG A 54 -1.71 -10.99 -2.26
CA ARG A 54 -0.74 -12.05 -2.55
C ARG A 54 0.67 -11.50 -2.68
N ARG A 55 1.65 -12.18 -2.09
CA ARG A 55 3.07 -11.83 -2.25
C ARG A 55 3.44 -11.94 -3.71
N LEU A 56 4.01 -10.87 -4.26
CA LEU A 56 4.51 -10.87 -5.63
C LEU A 56 5.80 -11.68 -5.67
N THR A 57 5.84 -12.71 -6.51
CA THR A 57 7.05 -13.52 -6.73
C THR A 57 7.95 -12.84 -7.77
N ASN A 58 9.20 -13.31 -7.91
CA ASN A 58 10.18 -12.76 -8.86
C ASN A 58 9.75 -12.80 -10.34
N TYR A 59 8.73 -13.59 -10.66
CA TYR A 59 8.15 -13.75 -11.99
C TYR A 59 6.84 -12.97 -12.18
N GLY A 60 6.39 -12.24 -11.16
CA GLY A 60 5.21 -11.39 -11.25
C GLY A 60 5.43 -10.15 -12.12
N PRO A 61 4.35 -9.44 -12.47
CA PRO A 61 4.44 -8.17 -13.19
C PRO A 61 5.38 -7.19 -12.47
N ARG A 62 6.36 -6.62 -13.17
CA ARG A 62 7.34 -5.69 -12.59
C ARG A 62 7.02 -4.22 -12.87
N ASP A 63 6.31 -3.95 -13.96
CA ASP A 63 5.81 -2.62 -14.29
C ASP A 63 4.47 -2.38 -13.60
N MET A 64 4.53 -2.04 -12.30
CA MET A 64 3.35 -1.66 -11.53
C MET A 64 3.65 -0.51 -10.59
N TRP A 65 2.59 0.21 -10.21
CA TRP A 65 2.64 1.18 -9.15
C TRP A 65 2.44 0.51 -7.79
N ILE A 66 3.24 0.92 -6.81
CA ILE A 66 3.31 0.36 -5.46
C ILE A 66 3.14 1.51 -4.48
N LEU A 67 2.23 1.35 -3.51
CA LEU A 67 2.11 2.23 -2.36
C LEU A 67 3.05 1.77 -1.25
N ASP A 68 3.89 2.67 -0.76
CA ASP A 68 4.51 2.57 0.56
C ASP A 68 3.59 3.23 1.59
N PRO A 69 2.92 2.45 2.47
CA PRO A 69 1.95 3.00 3.41
C PRO A 69 2.61 3.77 4.57
N GLU A 70 3.88 3.54 4.86
CA GLU A 70 4.59 4.26 5.93
C GLU A 70 4.97 5.67 5.46
N LYS A 71 5.38 5.79 4.20
CA LYS A 71 5.75 7.08 3.59
C LYS A 71 4.60 7.78 2.88
N LEU A 72 3.49 7.08 2.62
CA LEU A 72 2.36 7.55 1.82
C LEU A 72 2.74 7.98 0.39
N ILE A 73 3.76 7.33 -0.19
CA ILE A 73 4.22 7.58 -1.56
C ILE A 73 3.86 6.42 -2.47
N THR A 74 3.54 6.73 -3.73
CA THR A 74 3.33 5.73 -4.78
C THR A 74 4.49 5.80 -5.78
N TYR A 75 5.16 4.67 -6.03
CA TYR A 75 6.29 4.59 -6.95
C TYR A 75 6.16 3.37 -7.87
N ASN A 76 6.84 3.42 -9.01
CA ASN A 76 6.95 2.29 -9.94
C ASN A 76 8.43 1.87 -9.99
N PRO A 77 8.77 0.61 -9.67
CA PRO A 77 10.17 0.16 -9.60
C PRO A 77 10.99 0.35 -10.87
N LEU A 78 10.33 0.43 -12.03
CA LEU A 78 11.00 0.56 -13.33
C LEU A 78 10.98 2.00 -13.88
N LYS A 79 10.09 2.85 -13.37
CA LYS A 79 9.82 4.19 -13.93
C LYS A 79 10.10 5.33 -12.97
N SER A 80 9.97 5.10 -11.67
CA SER A 80 10.25 6.11 -10.66
C SER A 80 11.75 6.25 -10.48
N ASN A 81 12.22 7.51 -10.51
CA ASN A 81 13.61 7.82 -10.19
C ASN A 81 13.74 7.83 -8.65
N PRO A 82 14.60 6.97 -8.04
CA PRO A 82 14.73 6.90 -6.58
C PRO A 82 15.15 8.22 -5.93
N ASP A 83 15.80 9.13 -6.67
CA ASP A 83 16.31 10.40 -6.16
C ASP A 83 15.29 11.55 -6.18
N LYS A 84 14.04 11.29 -6.60
CA LYS A 84 12.97 12.29 -6.64
C LYS A 84 11.80 11.85 -5.77
N GLU A 85 11.91 12.03 -4.45
CA GLU A 85 10.72 12.02 -3.59
C GLU A 85 9.85 13.23 -3.95
N VAL A 86 8.74 12.97 -4.65
CA VAL A 86 7.72 14.00 -4.92
C VAL A 86 6.93 14.18 -3.63
N ILE A 87 7.37 15.13 -2.81
CA ILE A 87 6.63 15.56 -1.62
C ILE A 87 5.39 16.30 -2.12
N ASN A 88 4.22 15.67 -2.07
CA ASN A 88 2.96 16.38 -2.26
C ASN A 88 2.78 17.30 -1.05
N GLN A 89 3.21 18.55 -1.19
CA GLN A 89 2.90 19.61 -0.26
C GLN A 89 1.41 19.93 -0.43
N PHE A 90 0.58 19.38 0.44
CA PHE A 90 -0.84 19.76 0.51
C PHE A 90 -0.89 21.24 0.88
N ILE A 91 -1.45 22.06 -0.03
CA ILE A 91 -1.78 23.48 0.19
C ILE A 91 -3.07 23.56 1.00
#